data_AF-A0A2V4DVH6-F1
#
_entry.id   AF-A0A2V4DVH6-F1
#
_cell.length_a   1.000
_cell.length_b   1.000
_cell.length_c   1.000
_cell.angle_alpha   90.00
_cell.angle_beta   90.00
_cell.angle_gamma   90.00
#
_symmetry.space_group_name_H-M   'P 1'
#
loop_
_entity.id
_entity.type
_entity.pdbx_description
1 polymer ?
#
loop_
_entity_poly.entity_id
_entity_poly.type
_entity_poly.pdbx_seq_one_letter_code
_entity_poly.pdbx_strand_id
1 'polypeptide(L)'
;MKALSIFGLILAIISVFIPLFGLLLAMLCSLLALITFVKQPTISTTIFGINIISTAFFSPVLAALANSSGISSYQVFLFFHIILLFIAVILFLIFGKKNTAA
;
A
#
# COMPACT_ATOMS: atom_id res chain seq x y z
N MET A 1 9.92 5.37 -14.74
CA MET A 1 9.11 4.33 -14.06
C MET A 1 7.64 4.73 -13.93
N LYS A 2 7.08 5.47 -14.90
CA LYS A 2 5.68 5.92 -14.84
C LYS A 2 4.71 4.74 -15.01
N ALA A 3 4.99 3.88 -15.99
CA ALA A 3 4.20 2.69 -16.28
C ALA A 3 4.02 1.80 -15.05
N LEU A 4 5.10 1.50 -14.30
CA LEU A 4 5.02 0.62 -13.12
C LEU A 4 4.12 1.20 -12.01
N SER A 5 4.16 2.52 -11.81
CA SER A 5 3.31 3.20 -10.82
C SER A 5 1.83 3.19 -11.25
N ILE A 6 1.56 3.40 -12.54
CA ILE A 6 0.21 3.30 -13.12
C ILE A 6 -0.33 1.88 -13.02
N PHE A 7 0.48 0.86 -13.31
CA PHE A 7 0.11 -0.54 -13.09
C PHE A 7 -0.20 -0.82 -11.62
N GLY A 8 0.61 -0.30 -10.70
CA GLY A 8 0.35 -0.36 -9.26
C GLY A 8 -1.01 0.25 -8.90
N LEU A 9 -1.33 1.44 -9.42
CA LEU A 9 -2.60 2.11 -9.17
C LEU A 9 -3.81 1.31 -9.67
N ILE A 10 -3.74 0.75 -10.88
CA ILE A 10 -4.80 -0.10 -11.44
C ILE A 10 -5.00 -1.34 -10.56
N LEU A 11 -3.90 -2.00 -10.17
CA LEU A 11 -3.95 -3.16 -9.29
C LEU A 11 -4.54 -2.81 -7.92
N ALA A 12 -4.20 -1.65 -7.34
CA ALA A 12 -4.76 -1.17 -6.07
C ALA A 12 -6.28 -1.03 -6.14
N ILE A 13 -6.80 -0.42 -7.22
CA ILE A 13 -8.24 -0.21 -7.41
C ILE A 13 -8.96 -1.54 -7.60
N ILE A 14 -8.44 -2.42 -8.45
CA ILE A 14 -9.02 -3.76 -8.69
C ILE A 14 -9.04 -4.58 -7.40
N SER A 15 -8.01 -4.44 -6.58
CA SER A 15 -7.84 -5.14 -5.31
C SER A 15 -8.96 -4.84 -4.29
N VAL A 16 -9.59 -3.66 -4.36
CA VAL A 16 -10.74 -3.31 -3.49
C VAL A 16 -11.95 -4.19 -3.78
N PHE A 17 -12.12 -4.63 -5.02
CA PHE A 17 -13.32 -5.36 -5.46
C PHE A 17 -13.17 -6.88 -5.39
N ILE A 18 -11.99 -7.41 -5.10
CA ILE A 18 -11.73 -8.86 -5.04
C ILE A 18 -11.56 -9.28 -3.56
N PRO A 19 -12.56 -9.89 -2.91
CA PRO A 19 -12.54 -10.09 -1.45
C PRO A 19 -11.42 -11.03 -0.96
N LEU A 20 -11.15 -12.10 -1.70
CA LEU A 20 -10.20 -13.15 -1.30
C LEU A 20 -8.76 -12.85 -1.73
N PHE A 21 -8.54 -12.53 -3.01
CA PHE A 21 -7.21 -12.23 -3.54
C PHE A 21 -6.80 -10.76 -3.34
N GLY A 22 -7.73 -9.87 -3.01
CA GLY A 22 -7.47 -8.45 -2.82
C GLY A 22 -6.54 -8.16 -1.64
N LEU A 23 -6.53 -8.97 -0.58
CA LEU A 23 -5.59 -8.72 0.52
C LEU A 23 -4.13 -8.90 0.07
N LEU A 24 -3.85 -9.99 -0.64
CA LEU A 24 -2.51 -10.28 -1.21
C LEU A 24 -2.12 -9.28 -2.31
N LEU A 25 -3.07 -8.92 -3.18
CA LEU A 25 -2.83 -7.90 -4.20
C LEU A 25 -2.52 -6.53 -3.58
N ALA A 26 -3.24 -6.12 -2.53
CA ALA A 26 -2.98 -4.86 -1.82
C ALA A 26 -1.59 -4.85 -1.17
N MET A 27 -1.13 -6.00 -0.64
CA MET A 27 0.21 -6.12 -0.08
C MET A 27 1.29 -6.00 -1.16
N LEU A 28 1.16 -6.73 -2.28
CA LEU A 28 2.05 -6.61 -3.42
C LEU A 28 2.07 -5.19 -4.00
N CYS A 29 0.90 -4.57 -4.08
CA CYS A 29 0.75 -3.22 -4.58
C CYS A 29 1.45 -2.19 -3.68
N SER A 30 1.42 -2.39 -2.36
CA SER A 30 2.15 -1.56 -1.40
C SER A 30 3.66 -1.69 -1.52
N LEU A 31 4.17 -2.90 -1.82
CA LEU A 31 5.59 -3.11 -2.14
C LEU A 31 5.97 -2.40 -3.46
N LEU A 32 5.12 -2.48 -4.47
CA LEU A 32 5.34 -1.77 -5.74
C LEU A 32 5.31 -0.24 -5.56
N ALA A 33 4.41 0.25 -4.71
CA ALA A 33 4.32 1.65 -4.33
C ALA A 33 5.59 2.11 -3.62
N LEU A 34 6.13 1.30 -2.69
CA LEU A 34 7.40 1.59 -2.01
C LEU A 34 8.56 1.76 -3.02
N ILE A 35 8.71 0.83 -3.96
CA ILE A 35 9.79 0.86 -4.96
C ILE A 35 9.67 2.10 -5.87
N THR A 36 8.44 2.50 -6.20
CA THR A 36 8.17 3.63 -7.10
C THR A 36 8.14 4.99 -6.39
N PHE A 37 8.06 5.00 -5.05
CA PHE A 37 7.81 6.19 -4.23
C PHE A 37 8.82 7.31 -4.46
N VAL A 38 10.12 6.98 -4.55
CA VAL A 38 11.19 7.97 -4.75
C VAL A 38 11.05 8.72 -6.08
N LYS A 39 10.51 8.07 -7.12
CA LYS A 39 10.36 8.67 -8.46
C LYS A 39 8.98 9.27 -8.71
N GLN A 40 7.93 8.76 -8.05
CA GLN A 40 6.55 9.24 -8.21
C GLN A 40 5.81 9.25 -6.87
N PRO A 41 6.19 10.15 -5.95
CA PRO A 41 5.68 10.14 -4.58
C PRO A 41 4.16 10.33 -4.53
N THR A 42 3.58 11.17 -5.40
CA THR A 42 2.13 11.43 -5.42
C THR A 42 1.32 10.18 -5.73
N ILE A 43 1.69 9.44 -6.79
CA ILE A 43 0.94 8.24 -7.23
C ILE A 43 1.13 7.11 -6.22
N SER A 44 2.36 6.91 -5.74
CA SER A 44 2.64 5.89 -4.73
C SER A 44 1.93 6.18 -3.40
N THR A 45 1.81 7.46 -3.00
CA THR A 45 1.01 7.85 -1.81
C THR A 45 -0.46 7.53 -2.00
N THR A 46 -1.03 7.81 -3.19
CA THR A 46 -2.41 7.43 -3.50
C THR A 46 -2.63 5.93 -3.43
N ILE A 47 -1.68 5.13 -3.94
CA ILE A 47 -1.72 3.66 -3.84
C ILE A 47 -1.77 3.20 -2.38
N PHE A 48 -0.88 3.75 -1.54
CA PHE A 48 -0.90 3.46 -0.10
C PHE A 48 -2.23 3.84 0.54
N GLY A 49 -2.76 5.03 0.23
CA GLY A 49 -4.06 5.49 0.75
C GLY A 49 -5.21 4.55 0.37
N ILE A 50 -5.30 4.15 -0.91
CA ILE A 50 -6.32 3.19 -1.38
C ILE A 50 -6.20 1.86 -0.64
N ASN A 51 -4.99 1.32 -0.52
CA ASN A 51 -4.79 0.04 0.17
C ASN A 51 -5.11 0.13 1.67
N ILE A 52 -4.75 1.22 2.36
CA ILE A 52 -5.09 1.43 3.77
C ILE A 52 -6.60 1.52 3.96
N ILE A 53 -7.31 2.32 3.16
CA ILE A 53 -8.77 2.45 3.24
C ILE A 53 -9.45 1.12 2.93
N SER A 54 -8.96 0.41 1.91
CA SER A 54 -9.45 -0.91 1.53
C SER A 54 -9.31 -1.93 2.67
N THR A 55 -8.12 -2.04 3.24
CA THR A 55 -7.83 -2.97 4.34
C THR A 55 -8.57 -2.57 5.63
N ALA A 56 -8.75 -1.28 5.89
CA ALA A 56 -9.42 -0.80 7.10
C ALA A 56 -10.95 -0.97 7.08
N PHE A 57 -11.59 -0.70 5.92
CA PHE A 57 -13.05 -0.55 5.83
C PHE A 57 -13.72 -1.54 4.87
N PHE A 58 -13.01 -2.02 3.84
CA PHE A 58 -13.59 -2.78 2.72
C PHE A 58 -13.13 -4.23 2.64
N SER A 59 -12.49 -4.78 3.68
CA SER A 59 -12.04 -6.18 3.68
C SER A 59 -12.94 -7.09 4.53
N PRO A 60 -13.96 -7.74 3.94
CA PRO A 60 -14.78 -8.75 4.62
C PRO A 60 -13.96 -9.92 5.17
N VAL A 61 -12.90 -10.32 4.47
CA VAL A 61 -12.00 -11.40 4.89
C VAL A 61 -11.28 -11.03 6.18
N LEU A 62 -10.83 -9.78 6.31
CA LEU A 62 -10.16 -9.31 7.51
C LEU A 62 -11.13 -9.14 8.69
N ALA A 63 -12.36 -8.69 8.42
CA ALA A 63 -13.42 -8.64 9.41
C ALA A 63 -13.80 -10.04 9.91
N ALA A 64 -13.83 -11.04 9.03
CA ALA A 64 -14.06 -12.44 9.41
C ALA A 64 -12.88 -13.00 10.24
N LEU A 65 -11.63 -12.75 9.82
CA LEU A 65 -10.43 -13.16 10.56
C LEU A 65 -10.35 -12.52 11.95
N ALA A 66 -10.73 -11.25 12.08
CA ALA A 66 -10.74 -10.55 13.37
C ALA A 66 -11.70 -11.20 14.38
N ASN A 67 -12.83 -11.76 13.89
CA ASN A 67 -13.79 -12.47 14.72
C ASN A 67 -13.29 -13.88 15.12
N SER A 68 -12.54 -14.57 14.27
CA SER A 68 -12.05 -15.94 14.55
C SER A 68 -10.73 -15.98 15.31
N SER A 69 -9.84 -15.02 15.05
CA SER A 69 -8.43 -15.04 15.46
C SER A 69 -8.07 -13.85 16.37
N GLY A 70 -9.02 -12.97 16.64
CA GLY A 70 -8.85 -11.76 17.45
C GLY A 70 -8.35 -10.54 16.65
N ILE A 71 -8.45 -9.37 17.29
CA ILE A 71 -8.12 -8.03 16.76
C ILE A 71 -6.67 -7.94 16.23
N SER A 72 -5.77 -8.77 16.76
CA SER A 72 -4.34 -8.78 16.41
C SER A 72 -4.10 -9.03 14.92
N SER A 73 -4.87 -9.91 14.28
CA SER A 73 -4.70 -10.24 12.86
C SER A 73 -5.03 -9.05 11.95
N TYR A 74 -6.15 -8.37 12.18
CA TYR A 74 -6.56 -7.16 11.47
C TYR A 74 -5.50 -6.05 11.58
N GLN A 75 -5.00 -5.82 12.80
CA GLN A 75 -3.98 -4.80 13.06
C GLN A 75 -2.69 -5.05 12.27
N VAL A 76 -2.23 -6.31 12.15
CA VAL A 76 -1.00 -6.65 11.42
C VAL A 76 -1.09 -6.24 9.95
N PHE A 77 -2.20 -6.53 9.27
CA PHE A 77 -2.35 -6.17 7.85
C PHE A 77 -2.49 -4.66 7.64
N LEU A 78 -3.17 -3.97 8.55
CA LEU A 78 -3.28 -2.51 8.50
C LEU A 78 -1.92 -1.83 8.75
N PHE A 79 -1.21 -2.26 9.78
CA PHE A 79 0.11 -1.74 10.11
C PHE A 79 1.14 -2.04 9.03
N PHE A 80 1.01 -3.16 8.31
CA PHE A 80 1.88 -3.45 7.17
C PHE A 80 1.88 -2.29 6.17
N HIS A 81 0.71 -1.80 5.74
CA HIS A 81 0.61 -0.69 4.79
C HIS A 81 1.14 0.63 5.36
N ILE A 82 0.84 0.93 6.63
CA ILE A 82 1.26 2.16 7.31
C ILE A 82 2.79 2.19 7.50
N ILE A 83 3.37 1.09 7.96
CA ILE A 83 4.82 0.95 8.17
C ILE A 83 5.54 1.08 6.83
N LEU A 84 5.04 0.45 5.77
CA LEU A 84 5.60 0.59 4.43
C LEU A 84 5.54 2.03 3.92
N LEU A 85 4.43 2.73 4.13
CA LEU A 85 4.33 4.15 3.80
C LEU A 85 5.37 4.97 4.59
N PHE A 86 5.56 4.71 5.87
CA PHE A 86 6.54 5.40 6.70
C PHE A 86 7.98 5.15 6.20
N ILE A 87 8.32 3.90 5.87
CA ILE A 87 9.60 3.55 5.24
C ILE A 87 9.76 4.28 3.90
N ALA A 88 8.70 4.35 3.09
CA ALA A 88 8.72 5.04 1.81
C ALA A 88 9.04 6.54 1.96
N VAL A 89 8.45 7.19 2.96
CA VAL A 89 8.71 8.60 3.29
C VAL A 89 10.15 8.79 3.76
N ILE A 90 10.68 7.92 4.63
CA ILE A 90 12.10 7.99 5.05
C ILE A 90 13.03 7.85 3.85
N LEU A 91 12.78 6.86 2.99
CA LEU A 91 13.57 6.67 1.76
C LEU A 91 13.47 7.88 0.84
N PHE A 92 12.29 8.50 0.70
CA PHE A 92 12.13 9.73 -0.07
C PHE A 92 12.95 10.89 0.51
N LEU A 93 12.99 11.07 1.83
CA LEU A 93 13.78 12.13 2.45
C LEU A 93 15.29 11.91 2.26
N ILE A 94 15.76 10.66 2.32
CA ILE A 94 17.19 10.31 2.15
C ILE A 94 17.63 10.42 0.68
N PHE A 95 16.84 9.87 -0.24
CA PHE A 95 17.21 9.76 -1.66
C PHE A 95 16.67 10.89 -2.54
N GLY A 96 15.57 11.53 -2.16
CA GLY A 96 14.95 12.62 -2.90
C GLY A 96 15.82 13.88 -2.95
N LYS A 97 16.58 14.16 -1.89
CA LYS A 97 17.49 15.31 -1.81
C LYS A 97 18.63 15.25 -2.85
N LYS A 98 18.98 14.07 -3.36
CA LYS A 98 20.07 13.90 -4.35
C LYS A 98 19.68 14.34 -5.76
N ASN A 99 18.40 14.53 -6.08
CA ASN A 99 17.93 14.85 -7.43
C ASN A 99 17.54 16.32 -7.64
N THR A 100 17.63 17.19 -6.61
CA THR A 100 17.29 18.62 -6.71
C THR A 100 18.53 19.53 -6.76
N ALA A 101 19.73 18.95 -6.66
CA ALA A 101 21.00 19.69 -6.61
C ALA A 101 21.83 19.62 -7.89
N ALA A 102 21.23 19.24 -9.03
CA ALA A 102 21.87 19.19 -10.34
C ALA A 102 21.13 20.06 -11.34
#